data_AF-X0UW21-F1
#
_entry.id   AF-X0UW21-F1
#
_cell.length_a   1.000
_cell.length_b   1.000
_cell.length_c   1.000
_cell.angle_alpha   90.00
_cell.angle_beta   90.00
_cell.angle_gamma   90.00
#
_symmetry.space_group_name_H-M   'P 1'
#
loop_
_entity.id
_entity.type
_entity.pdbx_description
1 polymer ?
#
loop_
_entity_poly.entity_id
_entity_poly.type
_entity_poly.pdbx_seq_one_letter_code
_entity_poly.pdbx_strand_id
1 'polypeptide(L)' 'MPDITLCLNDKCPKAKKCYRFMAKPSNRQSVCNFKYDDGCEHFEPIDRS' A
#
# COMPACT_ATOMS: atom_id res chain seq x y z
N MET A 1 -0.09 14.24 -8.24
CA MET A 1 -0.47 12.97 -7.59
C MET A 1 0.24 12.98 -6.26
N PRO A 2 -0.45 12.98 -5.12
CA PRO A 2 0.28 12.89 -3.84
C PRO A 2 1.15 11.63 -3.91
N ASP A 3 2.39 11.74 -3.45
CA ASP A 3 3.40 10.66 -3.43
C ASP A 3 2.90 9.42 -2.67
N ILE A 4 2.07 8.62 -3.32
CA ILE A 4 1.64 7.32 -2.84
C ILE A 4 2.76 6.35 -3.14
N THR A 5 3.39 5.88 -2.07
CA THR A 5 4.35 4.81 -2.14
C THR A 5 3.63 3.48 -2.34
N LEU A 6 3.84 2.86 -3.50
CA LEU A 6 3.25 1.57 -3.85
C LEU A 6 3.78 0.48 -2.91
N CYS A 7 2.87 -0.32 -2.36
CA CYS A 7 3.22 -1.45 -1.51
C CYS A 7 3.17 -2.75 -2.33
N LEU A 8 4.29 -3.49 -2.36
CA LEU A 8 4.37 -4.78 -3.06
C LEU A 8 4.10 -6.00 -2.15
N ASN A 9 3.92 -5.80 -0.85
CA ASN A 9 3.77 -6.91 0.07
C ASN A 9 2.34 -7.44 0.11
N ASP A 10 2.13 -8.65 -0.40
CA ASP A 10 0.84 -9.36 -0.38
C ASP A 10 0.56 -10.10 0.94
N LYS A 11 1.55 -10.19 1.84
CA LYS A 11 1.43 -10.91 3.12
C LYS A 11 0.47 -10.26 4.11
N CYS A 12 0.10 -9.00 3.91
CA CYS A 12 -0.89 -8.32 4.76
C CYS A 12 -2.32 -8.80 4.41
N PRO A 13 -3.11 -9.33 5.36
CA PRO A 13 -4.48 -9.79 5.10
C PRO A 13 -5.42 -8.66 4.67
N LYS A 14 -5.07 -7.40 4.96
CA LYS A 14 -5.81 -6.21 4.55
C LYS A 14 -5.28 -5.59 3.23
N ALA A 15 -4.36 -6.24 2.52
CA ALA A 15 -3.77 -5.70 1.28
C ALA A 15 -4.83 -5.30 0.24
N LYS A 16 -5.89 -6.11 0.09
CA LYS A 16 -7.03 -5.81 -0.81
C LYS A 16 -7.87 -4.59 -0.41
N LYS A 17 -7.73 -4.10 0.81
CA LYS A 17 -8.39 -2.89 1.32
C LYS A 17 -7.41 -1.72 1.46
N CYS A 18 -6.15 -1.92 1.08
CA CYS A 18 -5.07 -0.95 1.23
C CYS A 18 -4.92 -0.14 -0.06
N TYR A 19 -5.02 1.18 0.04
CA TYR A 19 -4.89 2.09 -1.08
C TYR A 19 -3.50 2.02 -1.73
N ARG A 20 -2.44 1.85 -0.94
CA ARG A 20 -1.06 1.68 -1.45
C ARG A 20 -0.84 0.41 -2.26
N PHE A 21 -1.58 -0.65 -1.94
CA PHE A 21 -1.49 -1.95 -2.63
C PHE A 21 -2.38 -1.98 -3.88
N MET A 22 -3.53 -1.31 -3.84
CA MET A 22 -4.41 -1.12 -4.99
C MET A 22 -4.00 0.03 -5.91
N ALA A 23 -3.01 0.85 -5.51
CA ALA A 23 -2.51 1.94 -6.34
C ALA A 23 -2.01 1.42 -7.69
N LYS A 24 -2.42 2.08 -8.78
CA LYS A 24 -1.94 1.74 -10.12
C LYS A 24 -0.46 2.13 -10.23
N PRO A 25 0.45 1.21 -10.61
CA PRO A 25 1.85 1.52 -10.76
C PRO A 25 2.06 2.60 -11.82
N SER A 26 2.95 3.54 -11.52
CA SER A 26 3.31 4.65 -12.40
C SER A 26 4.80 4.94 -12.30
N ASN A 27 5.41 5.36 -13.40
CA ASN A 27 6.86 5.63 -13.47
C ASN A 27 7.36 6.73 -12.52
N ARG A 28 6.44 7.51 -11.93
CA ARG A 28 6.76 8.58 -10.98
C ARG A 28 6.43 8.23 -9.52
N GLN A 29 5.94 7.03 -9.24
CA GLN A 29 5.64 6.60 -7.87
C GLN A 29 6.85 5.89 -7.25
N SER A 30 7.07 6.15 -5.96
CA SER A 30 8.01 5.38 -5.15
C SER A 30 7.40 4.01 -4.83
N VAL A 31 8.23 2.97 -4.76
CA VAL A 31 7.79 1.61 -4.41
C VAL A 31 8.52 1.20 -3.14
N CYS A 32 7.78 0.73 -2.13
CA CYS A 32 8.37 0.18 -0.91
C CYS A 32 7.85 -1.22 -0.64
N ASN A 33 8.76 -2.09 -0.21
CA ASN A 33 8.42 -3.42 0.28
C ASN A 33 8.29 -3.38 1.80
N PHE A 34 7.12 -2.97 2.30
CA PHE A 34 6.83 -2.94 3.73
C PHE A 34 6.74 -4.39 4.23
N LYS A 35 7.69 -4.83 5.07
CA LYS A 35 7.61 -6.15 5.69
C LYS A 35 6.39 -6.23 6.61
N TYR A 36 5.71 -7.37 6.59
CA TYR A 36 4.65 -7.70 7.54
C TYR A 36 5.32 -8.39 8.73
N ASP A 37 5.53 -7.64 9.82
CA ASP A 37 6.23 -8.13 11.01
C ASP A 37 5.24 -8.47 12.14
N ASP A 38 4.32 -7.56 12.48
CA ASP A 38 3.28 -7.80 13.51
C ASP A 38 1.95 -7.08 13.21
N GLY A 39 1.63 -6.91 11.93
CA GLY A 39 0.41 -6.25 11.49
C GLY A 39 0.58 -5.42 10.21
N CYS A 40 -0.49 -4.75 9.81
CA CYS A 40 -0.47 -3.85 8.66
C CYS A 40 -0.30 -2.39 9.14
N GLU A 41 0.84 -2.05 9.75
CA GLU A 41 1.10 -0.69 10.29
C GLU A 41 0.97 0.41 9.23
N HIS A 42 1.34 0.10 7.98
CA HIS A 42 1.21 1.01 6.84
C HIS A 42 -0.08 0.81 6.03
N PHE A 43 -1.12 0.24 6.67
CA PHE A 43 -2.43 0.08 6.05
C PHE A 43 -3.13 1.43 5.92
N GLU A 44 -3.36 1.86 4.67
CA GLU A 44 -4.22 3.00 4.38
C GLU A 44 -5.53 2.51 3.77
N PRO A 45 -6.69 2.69 4.42
CA PRO A 45 -7.97 2.26 3.87
C PRO A 45 -8.30 3.05 2.59
N ILE A 46 -8.87 2.35 1.60
CA ILE A 46 -9.33 2.95 0.33
C ILE A 46 -10.50 3.92 0.54
N ASP A 47 -11.30 3.71 1.58
CA ASP A 47 -12.52 4.47 1.88
C ASP A 47 -12.26 5.63 2.86
N ARG A 48 -11.31 6.52 2.53
CA ARG A 48 -11.26 7.86 3.14
C ARG A 48 -12.15 8.79 2.29
N SER A 49 -13.48 8.65 2.44
CA SER A 49 -14.46 9.61 1.93
C SER A 49 -14.60 10.79 2.86
#